data_AF-A0A7X6ZGU7-F1
#
_entry.id   AF-A0A7X6ZGU7-F1
#
_cell.length_a   1.000
_cell.length_b   1.000
_cell.length_c   1.000
_cell.angle_alpha   90.00
_cell.angle_beta   90.00
_cell.angle_gamma   90.00
#
_symmetry.space_group_name_H-M   'P 1'
#
loop_
_entity.id
_entity.type
_entity.pdbx_description
1 polymer ?
#
loop_
_entity_poly.entity_id
_entity_poly.type
_entity_poly.pdbx_seq_one_letter_code
_entity_poly.pdbx_strand_id
1 'polypeptide(L)' 'VLEDAVEAEHMFTVLMGDEVQPRREFIEQNALNVRNLDV' A
#
# COMPACT_ATOMS: atom_id res chain seq x y z
N VAL A 1 1.92 -17.84 3.32
CA VAL A 1 0.62 -17.88 4.04
C VAL A 1 0.59 -16.93 5.22
N LEU A 2 1.45 -17.07 6.24
CA LEU A 2 1.46 -16.10 7.36
C LEU A 2 2.09 -14.76 6.95
N GLU A 3 3.13 -14.79 6.12
CA GLU A 3 3.82 -13.59 5.62
C GLU A 3 2.91 -12.70 4.79
N ASP A 4 2.13 -13.28 3.87
CA ASP A 4 1.17 -12.54 3.05
C ASP A 4 0.09 -11.84 3.90
N ALA A 5 -0.34 -12.49 4.99
CA ALA A 5 -1.33 -11.93 5.91
C ALA A 5 -0.76 -10.72 6.68
N VAL A 6 0.49 -10.81 7.13
CA VAL A 6 1.20 -9.71 7.81
C VAL A 6 1.42 -8.53 6.86
N GLU A 7 1.80 -8.81 5.61
CA GLU A 7 1.98 -7.78 4.60
C GLU A 7 0.66 -7.09 4.24
N ALA A 8 -0.42 -7.86 4.10
CA ALA A 8 -1.76 -7.31 3.87
C ALA A 8 -2.23 -6.41 5.01
N GLU A 9 -2.02 -6.82 6.27
CA GLU A 9 -2.37 -6.02 7.45
C GLU A 9 -1.60 -4.69 7.48
N HIS A 10 -0.31 -4.73 7.16
CA HIS A 10 0.50 -3.53 7.03
C HIS A 10 -0.03 -2.60 5.92
N MET A 11 -0.40 -3.15 4.76
CA MET A 11 -1.00 -2.38 3.66
C MET A 11 -2.32 -1.73 4.03
N PHE A 12 -3.21 -2.44 4.74
CA PHE A 12 -4.45 -1.86 5.24
C PHE A 12 -4.18 -0.71 6.22
N THR A 13 -3.20 -0.86 7.10
CA THR A 13 -2.83 0.20 8.06
C THR A 13 -2.34 1.45 7.36
N VAL A 14 -1.44 1.31 6.38
CA VAL A 14 -0.88 2.45 5.63
C VAL A 14 -1.93 3.17 4.79
N LEU A 15 -2.83 2.42 4.13
CA LEU A 15 -3.80 3.00 3.19
C LEU A 15 -5.07 3.49 3.89
N MET A 16 -5.52 2.80 4.92
CA MET A 16 -6.83 3.03 5.55
C MET A 16 -6.73 3.58 6.96
N GLY A 17 -5.52 3.73 7.52
CA GLY A 17 -5.31 4.36 8.82
C GLY A 17 -5.56 5.87 8.82
N ASP A 18 -5.60 6.43 10.03
CA ASP A 18 -5.89 7.86 10.26
C ASP A 18 -4.73 8.77 9.83
N GLU A 19 -3.51 8.24 9.79
CA GLU A 19 -2.34 9.01 9.42
C GLU A 19 -2.31 9.34 7.93
N VAL A 20 -2.28 10.63 7.62
CA VAL A 20 -2.30 11.12 6.22
C VAL A 20 -0.94 10.99 5.54
N GLN A 21 0.16 11.14 6.28
CA GLN A 21 1.51 11.18 5.71
C GLN A 21 1.95 9.84 5.11
N PRO A 22 1.81 8.68 5.79
CA PRO A 22 2.19 7.39 5.22
C PRO A 22 1.41 7.06 3.94
N ARG A 23 0.11 7.37 3.93
CA ARG A 23 -0.75 7.21 2.74
C ARG A 23 -0.26 8.07 1.58
N ARG A 24 0.11 9.33 1.83
CA ARG A 24 0.61 10.24 0.79
C ARG A 24 1.89 9.70 0.16
N GLU A 25 2.86 9.31 0.98
CA GLU A 25 4.14 8.77 0.51
C GLU A 25 3.95 7.50 -0.33
N PHE A 26 3.06 6.60 0.11
CA PHE A 26 2.72 5.41 -0.64
C PHE A 26 2.16 5.74 -2.03
N ILE A 27 1.21 6.69 -2.11
CA ILE A 27 0.61 7.12 -3.37
C ILE A 27 1.67 7.73 -4.30
N GLU A 28 2.50 8.64 -3.78
CA GLU A 28 3.53 9.30 -4.58
C GLU A 28 4.56 8.31 -5.17
N GLN A 29 4.95 7.30 -4.39
CA GLN A 29 5.91 6.29 -4.82
C GLN A 29 5.34 5.31 -5.85
N ASN A 30 4.04 5.00 -5.79
CA ASN A 30 3.45 3.91 -6.58
C ASN A 30 2.54 4.36 -7.72
N ALA A 31 2.03 5.60 -7.70
CA ALA A 31 0.99 6.07 -8.65
C ALA A 31 1.38 5.96 -10.13
N LEU A 32 2.67 6.05 -10.46
CA LEU A 32 3.13 5.93 -11.85
C LEU A 32 3.34 4.47 -12.30
N ASN A 33 3.43 3.55 -11.34
CA ASN A 33 3.78 2.15 -11.57
C ASN A 33 2.55 1.24 -11.74
N VAL A 34 1.33 1.76 -11.50
CA VAL A 34 0.09 0.97 -11.50
C VAL A 34 -0.36 0.46 -12.88
N ARG A 35 0.27 0.92 -13.97
CA ARG A 35 -0.16 0.61 -15.35
C ARG A 35 0.01 -0.86 -15.75
N ASN A 36 0.87 -1.61 -15.06
CA ASN A 36 1.24 -2.98 -15.44
C ASN A 36 1.00 -4.00 -14.31
N LEU A 37 0.06 -3.72 -13.39
CA LEU A 37 -0.19 -4.60 -12.24
C LEU A 37 -0.88 -5.92 -12.62
N ASP A 38 -1.60 -5.96 -13.73
CA ASP A 38 -2.45 -7.08 -14.15
C ASP A 38 -1.95 -7.78 -15.45
N VAL A 39 -0.66 -7.63 -15.79
CA VAL A 39 -0.04 -8.24 -16.98
C VAL A 39 0.52 -9.62 -16.66
#